data_AF-A0A968BSW4-F1
#
_entry.id   AF-A0A968BSW4-F1
#
_cell.length_a   1.000
_cell.length_b   1.000
_cell.length_c   1.000
_cell.angle_alpha   90.00
_cell.angle_beta   90.00
_cell.angle_gamma   90.00
#
_symmetry.space_group_name_H-M   'P 1'
#
loop_
_entity.id
_entity.type
_entity.pdbx_description
1 polymer ?
#
loop_
_entity_poly.entity_id
_entity_poly.type
_entity_poly.pdbx_seq_one_letter_code
_entity_poly.pdbx_strand_id
1 'polypeptide(L)'
;GAREYGEQALSIAREMGAQAIEGRVLYSLGHLYQDLGNSDTARGCYEQALHLFRHTGATRSCEMGSLAGLAWAALMENDVT
;
A
#
# COMPACT_ATOMS: atom_id res chain seq x y z
N GLY A 1 -8.89 -7.63 13.57
CA GLY A 1 -8.73 -8.31 12.27
C GLY A 1 -7.43 -7.87 11.61
N ALA A 2 -7.12 -8.38 10.41
CA ALA A 2 -5.89 -8.04 9.69
C ALA A 2 -5.75 -6.53 9.44
N ARG A 3 -6.89 -5.86 9.19
CA ARG A 3 -6.97 -4.40 9.01
C ARG A 3 -6.52 -3.65 10.26
N GLU A 4 -7.05 -4.01 11.41
CA GLU A 4 -6.77 -3.32 12.68
C GLU A 4 -5.30 -3.47 13.09
N TYR A 5 -4.70 -4.65 12.85
CA TYR A 5 -3.26 -4.83 13.05
C TYR A 5 -2.44 -3.99 12.07
N GLY A 6 -2.86 -3.89 10.81
CA GLY A 6 -2.21 -3.04 9.81
C GLY A 6 -2.31 -1.55 10.14
N GLU A 7 -3.46 -1.07 10.57
CA GLU A 7 -3.67 0.34 10.97
C GLU A 7 -2.87 0.68 12.25
N GLN A 8 -2.80 -0.22 13.22
CA GLN A 8 -1.95 -0.04 14.40
C GLN A 8 -0.46 0.00 14.05
N ALA A 9 0.00 -0.94 13.23
CA ALA A 9 1.39 -0.94 12.75
C ALA A 9 1.72 0.33 11.97
N LEU A 10 0.75 0.85 11.20
CA LEU A 10 0.89 2.09 10.45
C LEU A 10 1.06 3.30 11.39
N SER A 11 0.26 3.38 12.46
CA SER A 11 0.39 4.44 13.47
C SER A 11 1.77 4.43 14.10
N ILE A 12 2.21 3.26 14.57
CA ILE A 12 3.52 3.11 15.22
C ILE A 12 4.65 3.46 14.25
N ALA A 13 4.60 3.00 13.00
CA ALA A 13 5.62 3.32 12.00
C ALA A 13 5.72 4.84 11.73
N ARG A 14 4.58 5.54 11.69
CA ARG A 14 4.53 7.00 11.53
C ARG A 14 5.07 7.73 12.75
N GLU A 15 4.70 7.32 13.95
CA GLU A 15 5.19 7.89 15.21
C GLU A 15 6.71 7.76 15.34
N MET A 16 7.27 6.64 14.88
CA MET A 16 8.71 6.39 14.90
C MET A 16 9.46 7.06 13.73
N GLY A 17 8.76 7.66 12.76
CA GLY A 17 9.38 8.15 11.52
C GLY A 17 9.99 7.05 10.66
N ALA A 18 9.55 5.79 10.83
CA ALA A 18 10.10 4.62 10.15
C ALA A 18 9.50 4.46 8.75
N GLN A 19 9.83 5.38 7.84
CA GLN A 19 9.24 5.50 6.50
C GLN A 19 9.30 4.21 5.66
N ALA A 20 10.37 3.42 5.78
CA ALA A 20 10.49 2.14 5.07
C ALA A 20 9.50 1.07 5.60
N ILE A 21 9.21 1.09 6.90
CA ILE A 21 8.21 0.22 7.53
C ILE A 21 6.82 0.73 7.17
N GLU A 22 6.59 2.04 7.23
CA GLU A 22 5.33 2.67 6.83
C GLU A 22 4.94 2.26 5.40
N GLY A 23 5.87 2.34 4.44
CA GLY A 23 5.62 1.92 3.07
C GLY A 23 5.26 0.44 2.93
N ARG A 24 5.90 -0.45 3.71
CA ARG A 24 5.57 -1.89 3.71
C ARG A 24 4.18 -2.16 4.30
N VAL A 25 3.81 -1.46 5.37
CA VAL A 25 2.49 -1.60 6.00
C VAL A 25 1.41 -1.10 5.05
N LEU A 26 1.62 0.05 4.41
CA LEU A 26 0.71 0.59 3.39
C LEU A 26 0.56 -0.36 2.20
N TYR A 27 1.66 -0.95 1.72
CA TYR A 27 1.60 -1.96 0.65
C TYR A 27 0.71 -3.16 1.05
N SER A 28 0.90 -3.70 2.26
CA SER A 28 0.09 -4.82 2.76
C SER A 28 -1.39 -4.45 2.96
N LEU A 29 -1.67 -3.24 3.45
CA LEU A 29 -3.04 -2.71 3.55
C LEU A 29 -3.68 -2.55 2.16
N GLY A 30 -2.89 -2.15 1.15
CA GLY A 30 -3.36 -2.09 -0.24
C GLY A 30 -3.86 -3.43 -0.75
N HIS A 31 -3.12 -4.51 -0.50
CA HIS A 31 -3.57 -5.88 -0.83
C HIS A 31 -4.83 -6.26 -0.08
N LEU A 32 -4.87 -6.00 1.23
CA LEU A 32 -6.04 -6.30 2.04
C LEU A 32 -7.30 -5.58 1.53
N TYR A 33 -7.18 -4.30 1.15
CA TYR A 33 -8.31 -3.55 0.60
C TYR A 33 -8.71 -4.02 -0.81
N GLN A 34 -7.77 -4.49 -1.63
CA GLN A 34 -8.10 -5.16 -2.89
C GLN A 34 -8.91 -6.42 -2.66
N ASP A 35 -8.48 -7.29 -1.74
CA ASP A 35 -9.17 -8.53 -1.42
C ASP A 35 -10.59 -8.29 -0.89
N LEU A 36 -10.82 -7.12 -0.28
CA LEU A 36 -12.13 -6.66 0.19
C LEU A 36 -12.97 -5.95 -0.89
N GLY A 37 -12.47 -5.84 -2.12
CA GLY A 37 -13.15 -5.14 -3.24
C GLY A 37 -13.16 -3.62 -3.12
N ASN A 38 -12.37 -3.04 -2.22
CA ASN A 38 -12.27 -1.59 -2.03
C ASN A 38 -11.05 -1.05 -2.80
N SER A 39 -11.18 -1.01 -4.13
CA SER A 39 -10.10 -0.66 -5.05
C SER A 39 -9.60 0.78 -4.87
N ASP A 40 -10.47 1.73 -4.56
CA ASP A 40 -10.10 3.13 -4.28
C ASP A 40 -9.18 3.25 -3.07
N THR A 41 -9.54 2.59 -1.97
CA THR A 41 -8.73 2.64 -0.74
C THR A 41 -7.40 1.91 -0.96
N ALA A 42 -7.43 0.78 -1.66
CA ALA A 42 -6.24 0.03 -2.01
C ALA A 42 -5.25 0.85 -2.86
N ARG A 43 -5.76 1.57 -3.88
CA ARG A 43 -4.96 2.49 -4.69
C ARG A 43 -4.25 3.51 -3.81
N GLY A 44 -5.00 4.20 -2.94
CA GLY A 44 -4.43 5.21 -2.05
C GLY A 44 -3.32 4.65 -1.15
N CYS A 45 -3.46 3.39 -0.70
CA CYS A 45 -2.40 2.69 0.03
C CYS A 45 -1.16 2.42 -0.84
N TYR A 46 -1.33 1.92 -2.06
CA TYR A 46 -0.21 1.64 -2.96
C TYR A 46 0.53 2.90 -3.41
N GLU A 47 -0.18 4.02 -3.64
CA GLU A 47 0.41 5.31 -4.00
C GLU A 47 1.29 5.85 -2.88
N GLN A 48 0.79 5.83 -1.64
CA GLN A 48 1.58 6.25 -0.47
C GLN A 48 2.80 5.34 -0.26
N ALA A 49 2.63 4.01 -0.42
CA ALA A 49 3.75 3.07 -0.35
C ALA A 49 4.81 3.37 -1.42
N LEU A 50 4.38 3.60 -2.67
CA LEU A 50 5.27 3.94 -3.78
C LEU A 50 6.06 5.23 -3.51
N HIS A 51 5.39 6.27 -3.01
CA HIS A 51 6.02 7.53 -2.66
C HIS A 51 7.12 7.32 -1.61
N LEU A 52 6.82 6.57 -0.54
CA LEU A 52 7.79 6.28 0.52
C LEU A 52 8.96 5.44 0.03
N PHE A 53 8.72 4.42 -0.80
CA PHE A 53 9.80 3.59 -1.35
C PHE A 53 10.75 4.40 -2.24
N ARG A 54 10.21 5.33 -3.05
CA ARG A 54 11.02 6.26 -3.85
C ARG A 54 11.81 7.25 -2.98
N HIS A 55 11.18 7.77 -1.92
CA HIS A 55 11.81 8.76 -1.04
C HIS A 55 12.93 8.16 -0.17
N THR A 56 12.75 6.94 0.33
CA THR A 56 13.70 6.29 1.23
C THR A 56 14.84 5.56 0.51
N GLY A 57 14.82 5.52 -0.82
CA GLY A 57 15.74 4.68 -1.60
C GLY A 57 15.56 3.19 -1.34
N ALA A 58 14.33 2.77 -0.96
CA ALA A 58 14.01 1.36 -0.75
C ALA A 58 14.27 0.54 -2.03
N THR A 59 14.39 -0.78 -1.87
CA THR A 59 14.76 -1.66 -2.99
C THR A 59 13.79 -1.52 -4.15
N ARG A 60 14.30 -1.65 -5.39
CA ARG A 60 13.48 -1.67 -6.62
C ARG A 60 12.35 -2.71 -6.56
N SER A 61 12.54 -3.78 -5.78
CA SER A 61 11.53 -4.79 -5.53
C SER A 61 10.29 -4.23 -4.82
N CYS A 62 10.46 -3.33 -3.84
CA CYS A 62 9.36 -2.67 -3.15
C CYS A 62 8.60 -1.70 -4.08
N GLU A 63 9.34 -0.92 -4.88
CA GLU A 63 8.76 -0.04 -5.90
C GLU A 63 7.93 -0.84 -6.93
N MET A 64 8.50 -1.93 -7.44
CA MET A 64 7.83 -2.84 -8.38
C MET A 64 6.54 -3.43 -7.79
N GLY A 65 6.57 -3.83 -6.51
CA GLY A 65 5.40 -4.35 -5.81
C GLY A 65 4.25 -3.33 -5.78
N SER A 66 4.52 -2.10 -5.34
CA SER A 66 3.50 -1.05 -5.32
C SER A 66 2.95 -0.73 -6.71
N LEU A 67 3.80 -0.70 -7.74
CA LEU A 67 3.36 -0.48 -9.13
C LEU A 67 2.47 -1.62 -9.65
N ALA A 68 2.81 -2.87 -9.33
CA ALA A 68 1.97 -4.02 -9.66
C ALA A 68 0.60 -3.96 -8.95
N GLY A 69 0.58 -3.54 -7.68
CA GLY A 69 -0.65 -3.31 -6.93
C GLY A 69 -1.53 -2.22 -7.55
N LEU A 70 -0.93 -1.12 -7.99
CA LEU A 70 -1.64 -0.04 -8.69
C LEU A 70 -2.22 -0.51 -10.03
N ALA A 71 -1.47 -1.30 -10.79
CA ALA A 71 -1.96 -1.86 -12.05
C ALA A 71 -3.18 -2.75 -11.82
N TRP A 72 -3.15 -3.59 -10.78
CA TRP A 72 -4.30 -4.43 -10.44
C TRP A 72 -5.50 -3.60 -9.97
N ALA A 73 -5.27 -2.59 -9.12
CA ALA A 73 -6.32 -1.66 -8.70
C ALA A 73 -7.02 -0.99 -9.89
N ALA A 74 -6.24 -0.58 -10.89
CA ALA A 74 -6.76 0.04 -12.10
C ALA A 74 -7.54 -0.93 -13.01
N LEU A 75 -7.15 -2.22 -13.06
CA LEU A 75 -7.91 -3.22 -13.82
C LEU A 75 -9.30 -3.45 -13.21
N MET A 76 -9.38 -3.57 -11.88
CA MET A 76 -10.65 -3.82 -11.18
C MET A 76 -11.64 -2.66 -11.29
N GLU A 77 -11.16 -1.44 -11.48
CA GLU A 77 -12.03 -0.29 -11.74
C GLU A 77 -12.55 -0.22 -13.18
N ASN A 78 -11.80 -0.76 -14.13
CA ASN A 78 -12.20 -0.80 -15.54
C ASN A 78 -13.15 -1.97 -15.86
N ASP A 79 -13.25 -2.99 -14.99
CA ASP A 79 -14.16 -4.13 -15.17
C ASP A 79 -15.63 -3.83 -14.81
N VAL A 80 -15.97 -2.59 -14.43
CA VAL A 80 -17.34 -2.17 -14.04
C VAL A 80 -18.06 -1.38 -15.16
N THR A 81 -17.56 -1.38 -16.40
CA THR A 81 -18.22 -0.79 -17.57
C THR A 81 -18.44 -1.81 -18.69
#